data_AF-A0A5E4IGD0-F1
#
_entry.id   AF-A0A5E4IGD0-F1
#
_cell.length_a   1.000
_cell.length_b   1.000
_cell.length_c   1.000
_cell.angle_alpha   90.00
_cell.angle_beta   90.00
_cell.angle_gamma   90.00
#
_symmetry.space_group_name_H-M   'P 1'
#
loop_
_entity.id
_entity.type
_entity.pdbx_description
1 polymer ?
#
loop_
_entity_poly.entity_id
_entity_poly.type
_entity_poly.pdbx_seq_one_letter_code
_entity_poly.pdbx_strand_id
1 'polypeptide(L)'
;MSSIIYSLAVSSPITPSEPLPPLPEIPRGSLVIVEGRAPIWRYGMALHLLHASPAAAIAFYDPRLGAVIVASHSPKWAVGQVVDITLPSASNESTK
;
A
#
# COMPACT_ATOMS: atom_id res chain seq x y z
N MET A 1 -11.09 -9.62 -9.17
CA MET A 1 -9.74 -9.89 -8.60
C MET A 1 -9.62 -9.07 -7.35
N SER A 2 -9.30 -9.69 -6.22
CA SER A 2 -9.15 -8.98 -4.95
C SER A 2 -7.83 -8.21 -4.95
N SER A 3 -7.91 -6.91 -4.68
CA SER A 3 -6.77 -6.11 -4.24
C SER A 3 -6.60 -6.28 -2.72
N ILE A 4 -5.36 -6.37 -2.26
CA ILE A 4 -5.03 -6.42 -0.83
C ILE A 4 -4.60 -5.02 -0.39
N ILE A 5 -5.20 -4.51 0.68
CA ILE A 5 -4.82 -3.21 1.25
C ILE A 5 -3.76 -3.43 2.32
N TYR A 6 -2.66 -2.68 2.24
CA TYR A 6 -1.62 -2.64 3.26
C TYR A 6 -1.48 -1.22 3.80
N SER A 7 -2.07 -0.99 4.98
CA SER A 7 -2.06 0.33 5.61
C SER A 7 -0.74 0.59 6.33
N LEU A 8 -0.12 1.74 6.04
CA LEU A 8 1.02 2.29 6.76
C LEU A 8 0.64 3.42 7.72
N ALA A 9 -0.65 3.72 7.84
CA ALA A 9 -1.15 4.86 8.59
C ALA A 9 -0.63 4.88 10.03
N VAL A 10 -0.24 6.06 10.50
CA VAL A 10 0.15 6.30 11.89
C VAL A 10 -0.58 7.51 12.46
N SER A 11 -0.88 7.45 13.77
CA SER A 11 -1.63 8.50 14.48
C SER A 11 -0.73 9.55 15.14
N SER A 12 0.58 9.29 15.25
CA SER A 12 1.58 10.18 15.84
C SER A 12 2.85 10.23 14.98
N PRO A 13 3.74 11.21 15.19
CA PRO A 13 5.07 11.19 14.60
C PRO A 13 5.80 9.90 14.98
N ILE A 14 6.57 9.38 14.02
CA ILE A 14 7.33 8.13 14.13
C ILE A 14 8.77 8.33 13.61
N THR A 15 9.65 7.40 13.95
CA THR A 15 11.06 7.36 13.55
C THR A 15 11.36 6.18 12.61
N PRO A 16 12.46 6.22 11.82
CA PRO A 16 12.84 5.10 10.94
C PRO A 16 13.14 3.77 11.66
N SER A 17 13.41 3.79 12.96
CA SER A 17 13.62 2.58 13.77
C SER A 17 12.33 1.83 14.09
N GLU A 18 11.17 2.46 13.91
CA GLU A 18 9.89 1.80 14.17
C GLU A 18 9.53 0.83 13.04
N PRO A 19 9.07 -0.39 13.38
CA PRO A 19 8.82 -1.42 12.40
C PRO A 19 7.63 -1.07 11.50
N LEU A 20 7.60 -1.67 10.32
CA LEU A 20 6.42 -1.72 9.47
C LEU A 20 5.33 -2.59 10.14
N PRO A 21 4.04 -2.33 9.86
CA PRO A 21 2.97 -3.22 10.32
C PRO A 21 3.15 -4.63 9.70
N PRO A 22 2.63 -5.68 10.35
CA PRO A 22 2.72 -7.03 9.80
C PRO A 22 2.09 -7.08 8.41
N LEU A 23 2.68 -7.88 7.51
CA LEU A 23 2.09 -8.07 6.18
C LEU A 23 0.73 -8.76 6.31
N PRO A 24 -0.29 -8.32 5.56
CA PRO A 24 -1.51 -9.08 5.41
C PRO A 24 -1.23 -10.38 4.65
N GLU A 25 -2.21 -11.29 4.59
CA GLU A 25 -2.14 -12.40 3.65
C GLU A 25 -2.13 -11.85 2.22
N ILE A 26 -1.11 -12.21 1.44
CA ILE A 26 -0.95 -11.79 0.05
C ILE A 26 -1.09 -13.03 -0.83
N PRO A 27 -2.26 -13.29 -1.42
CA PRO A 27 -2.42 -14.35 -2.40
C PRO A 27 -1.52 -14.12 -3.61
N ARG A 28 -0.98 -15.20 -4.19
CA ARG A 28 -0.13 -15.12 -5.38
C ARG A 28 -0.87 -14.45 -6.53
N GLY A 29 -0.22 -13.48 -7.16
CA GLY A 29 -0.78 -12.77 -8.31
C GLY A 29 -1.75 -11.64 -7.94
N SER A 30 -1.91 -11.34 -6.65
CA SER A 30 -2.73 -10.21 -6.19
C SER A 30 -2.06 -8.86 -6.50
N LEU A 31 -2.88 -7.81 -6.54
CA LEU A 31 -2.43 -6.42 -6.49
C LEU A 31 -2.42 -5.99 -5.02
N VAL A 32 -1.28 -5.54 -4.52
CA VAL A 32 -1.18 -4.91 -3.20
C VAL A 32 -1.25 -3.41 -3.38
N ILE A 33 -2.16 -2.75 -2.66
CA ILE A 33 -2.30 -1.31 -2.60
C ILE A 33 -1.83 -0.86 -1.23
N VAL A 34 -0.73 -0.12 -1.20
CA VAL A 34 -0.17 0.49 0.00
C VAL A 34 -0.83 1.85 0.18
N GLU A 35 -1.35 2.11 1.37
CA GLU A 35 -2.04 3.34 1.70
C GLU A 35 -1.65 3.85 3.08
N GLY A 36 -2.14 5.04 3.44
CA GLY A 36 -2.08 5.56 4.79
C GLY A 36 -1.25 6.84 4.90
N ARG A 37 -1.60 7.65 5.89
CA ARG A 37 -0.82 8.85 6.21
C ARG A 37 0.46 8.45 6.93
N ALA A 38 1.56 8.39 6.17
CA ALA A 38 2.87 8.00 6.67
C ALA A 38 3.99 8.78 5.98
N PRO A 39 5.18 8.88 6.61
CA PRO A 39 6.36 9.47 5.98
C PRO A 39 6.80 8.71 4.72
N ILE A 40 7.38 9.43 3.75
CA ILE A 40 7.85 8.86 2.47
C ILE A 40 8.81 7.69 2.68
N TRP A 41 9.71 7.78 3.66
CA TRP A 41 10.66 6.70 3.95
C TRP A 41 9.96 5.39 4.33
N ARG A 42 8.78 5.44 4.97
CA ARG A 42 8.01 4.24 5.37
C ARG A 42 7.40 3.57 4.15
N TYR A 43 6.97 4.35 3.16
CA TYR A 43 6.58 3.84 1.83
C TYR A 43 7.75 3.17 1.11
N GLY A 44 8.94 3.77 1.16
CA GLY A 44 10.16 3.16 0.59
C GLY A 44 10.51 1.83 1.26
N MET A 45 10.45 1.75 2.59
CA MET A 45 10.65 0.50 3.34
C MET A 45 9.58 -0.54 2.98
N ALA A 46 8.32 -0.14 2.89
CA ALA A 46 7.22 -1.05 2.53
C ALA A 46 7.39 -1.60 1.11
N LEU A 47 7.79 -0.77 0.14
CA LEU A 47 8.10 -1.24 -1.22
C LEU A 47 9.24 -2.25 -1.21
N HIS A 48 10.32 -1.98 -0.44
CA HIS A 48 11.41 -2.93 -0.30
C HIS A 48 10.95 -4.23 0.37
N LEU A 49 10.11 -4.18 1.40
CA LEU A 49 9.56 -5.40 2.01
C LEU A 49 8.70 -6.20 1.01
N LEU A 50 7.87 -5.51 0.23
CA LEU A 50 6.90 -6.12 -0.68
C LEU A 50 7.52 -6.66 -1.98
N HIS A 51 8.73 -6.25 -2.37
CA HIS A 51 9.36 -6.71 -3.62
C HIS A 51 9.54 -8.23 -3.67
N ALA A 52 9.75 -8.86 -2.51
CA ALA A 52 9.93 -10.30 -2.36
C ALA A 52 8.61 -11.05 -2.05
N SER A 53 7.48 -10.35 -2.05
CA SER A 53 6.15 -10.94 -1.80
C SER A 53 5.61 -11.66 -3.05
N PRO A 54 4.57 -12.52 -2.92
CA PRO A 54 3.95 -13.19 -4.06
C PRO A 54 2.98 -12.27 -4.85
N ALA A 55 2.91 -10.98 -4.52
CA ALA A 55 2.12 -10.00 -5.27
C ALA A 55 2.59 -9.91 -6.72
N ALA A 56 1.65 -9.76 -7.65
CA ALA A 56 1.98 -9.51 -9.05
C ALA A 56 2.31 -8.04 -9.32
N ALA A 57 1.75 -7.13 -8.55
CA ALA A 57 2.03 -5.70 -8.64
C ALA A 57 1.80 -5.00 -7.30
N ILE A 58 2.50 -3.88 -7.11
CA ILE A 58 2.38 -3.00 -5.96
C ILE A 58 1.95 -1.62 -6.46
N ALA A 59 0.95 -1.03 -5.82
CA ALA A 59 0.50 0.33 -6.05
C ALA A 59 0.55 1.16 -4.77
N PHE A 60 0.78 2.46 -4.92
CA PHE A 60 0.61 3.44 -3.83
C PHE A 60 -0.68 4.22 -4.06
N TYR A 61 -1.52 4.30 -3.03
CA TYR A 61 -2.77 5.05 -3.10
C TYR A 61 -2.52 6.56 -2.97
N ASP A 62 -2.98 7.32 -3.96
CA ASP A 62 -3.11 8.77 -3.90
C ASP A 62 -4.61 9.11 -3.92
N PRO A 63 -5.18 9.73 -2.87
CA PRO A 63 -6.60 10.11 -2.82
C PRO A 63 -7.07 11.00 -3.98
N ARG A 64 -6.16 11.64 -4.72
CA ARG A 64 -6.48 12.50 -5.88
C ARG A 64 -6.53 11.73 -7.20
N LEU A 65 -5.95 10.53 -7.26
CA LEU A 65 -5.77 9.77 -8.50
C LEU A 65 -6.39 8.37 -8.44
N GLY A 66 -6.25 7.67 -7.30
CA GLY A 66 -6.45 6.23 -7.17
C GLY A 66 -5.14 5.51 -6.79
N ALA A 67 -5.03 4.21 -7.07
CA ALA A 67 -3.84 3.44 -6.75
C ALA A 67 -2.86 3.41 -7.94
N VAL A 68 -1.73 4.11 -7.82
CA VAL A 68 -0.70 4.22 -8.86
C VAL A 68 0.27 3.05 -8.76
N ILE A 69 0.39 2.24 -9.82
CA ILE A 69 1.31 1.10 -9.87
C ILE A 69 2.76 1.61 -9.85
N VAL A 70 3.54 1.15 -8.87
CA VAL A 70 4.95 1.55 -8.66
C VAL A 70 5.93 0.41 -8.95
N ALA A 71 5.47 -0.84 -8.91
CA ALA A 71 6.25 -2.02 -9.27
C ALA A 71 5.32 -3.12 -9.82
N SER A 72 5.79 -3.91 -10.79
CA SER A 72 5.02 -4.99 -11.39
C SER A 72 5.91 -6.11 -11.91
N HIS A 73 5.48 -7.35 -11.70
CA HIS A 73 5.99 -8.57 -12.34
C HIS A 73 4.98 -9.17 -13.32
N SER A 74 3.93 -8.41 -13.66
CA SER A 74 2.79 -8.90 -14.43
C SER A 74 2.57 -8.06 -15.68
N PRO A 75 2.32 -8.68 -16.84
CA PRO A 75 2.00 -7.95 -18.07
C PRO A 75 0.65 -7.21 -17.97
N LYS A 76 -0.17 -7.52 -16.97
CA LYS A 76 -1.48 -6.88 -16.77
C LYS A 76 -1.36 -5.45 -16.23
N TRP A 77 -0.31 -5.14 -15.48
CA TRP A 77 -0.15 -3.85 -14.81
C TRP A 77 1.17 -3.21 -15.22
N ALA A 78 1.08 -2.00 -15.76
CA ALA A 78 2.25 -1.20 -16.11
C ALA A 78 2.59 -0.22 -14.98
N VAL A 79 3.88 0.03 -14.74
CA VAL A 79 4.32 1.09 -13.81
C VAL A 79 3.78 2.44 -14.31
N GLY A 80 3.26 3.25 -13.40
CA GLY A 80 2.60 4.53 -13.69
C GLY A 80 1.11 4.39 -14.04
N GLN A 81 0.60 3.18 -14.28
CA GLN A 81 -0.83 2.95 -14.45
C GLN A 81 -1.58 3.34 -13.17
N VAL A 82 -2.67 4.07 -13.32
CA VAL A 82 -3.61 4.37 -12.24
C VAL A 82 -4.71 3.32 -12.24
N VAL A 83 -4.86 2.61 -11.13
CA VAL A 83 -6.01 1.73 -10.86
C VAL A 83 -7.08 2.60 -10.21
N ASP A 84 -8.21 2.76 -10.90
CA ASP A 84 -9.36 3.51 -10.43
C ASP A 84 -10.01 2.78 -9.24
N ILE A 85 -9.75 3.29 -8.04
CA ILE A 85 -10.27 2.78 -6.78
C ILE A 85 -10.38 3.94 -5.82
N THR A 86 -11.45 3.96 -5.03
CA THR A 86 -11.59 4.87 -3.88
C THR A 86 -11.58 4.03 -2.62
N LEU A 87 -10.62 4.27 -1.73
CA LEU A 87 -10.59 3.65 -0.42
C LEU A 87 -11.45 4.47 0.56
N PRO A 88 -12.24 3.83 1.43
CA PRO A 88 -12.96 4.54 2.48
C PRO A 88 -11.94 5.30 3.33
N SER A 89 -12.23 6.58 3.60
CA SER A 89 -11.43 7.33 4.58
C SER A 89 -11.55 6.61 5.92
N ALA A 90 -10.42 6.35 6.60
CA ALA A 90 -10.45 5.84 7.96
C ALA A 90 -11.28 6.82 8.81
N SER A 91 -12.52 6.46 9.12
CA SER A 91 -13.35 7.22 10.04
C SER A 91 -12.65 7.20 11.39
N ASN A 92 -12.45 8.37 11.97
CA ASN A 92 -12.01 8.51 13.36
C ASN A 92 -13.08 7.91 14.29
N GLU A 93 -13.11 6.59 14.46
CA GLU A 93 -13.69 5.98 15.64
C GLU A 93 -12.70 6.22 16.79
N SER A 94 -12.70 7.45 17.28
CA SER A 94 -12.32 7.72 18.66
C SER A 94 -13.42 7.15 19.53
N THR A 95 -13.26 5.89 19.92
CA THR A 95 -14.03 5.31 21.02
C THR A 95 -13.80 6.19 22.25
N LYS A 96 -14.87 6.84 22.71
CA LYS A 96 -14.94 7.47 24.03
C LYS A 96 -14.78 6.42 25.13
#